data_AF-A0A7S1S9D9-F1
#
_entry.id   AF-A0A7S1S9D9-F1
#
_cell.length_a   1.000
_cell.length_b   1.000
_cell.length_c   1.000
_cell.angle_alpha   90.00
_cell.angle_beta   90.00
_cell.angle_gamma   90.00
#
_symmetry.space_group_name_H-M   'P 1'
#
loop_
_entity.id
_entity.type
_entity.pdbx_description
1 polymer ?
#
loop_
_entity_poly.entity_id
_entity_poly.type
_entity_poly.pdbx_seq_one_letter_code
_entity_poly.pdbx_strand_id
1 'polypeptide(L)'
;SVEHAVAHYSNELAASGFTVGVRVPYNCTVGHGGEVVAICGKHGNYSVEGRCSIICGPPLGLNHATPLLPTRAEMKLHQWAVGMRVAYKCDPGFTGQPIADCGGDGYWEFRQGTPCTYRGCGALRHFLAKRLGLAWREIVREDVAFNVTPDGYQDVVALACQPGAGRGRG
;
A
#
# COMPACT_ATOMS: atom_id res chain seq x y z
N SER A 1 -11.20 -0.86 35.29
CA SER A 1 -11.25 -1.24 33.87
C SER A 1 -9.95 -0.81 33.22
N VAL A 2 -9.46 -1.55 32.22
CA VAL A 2 -8.35 -1.06 31.39
C VAL A 2 -8.96 -0.32 30.21
N GLU A 3 -8.49 0.89 29.96
CA GLU A 3 -9.03 1.76 28.91
C GLU A 3 -8.83 1.11 27.53
N HIS A 4 -9.87 1.12 26.70
CA HIS A 4 -9.86 0.55 25.35
C HIS A 4 -9.42 -0.92 25.27
N ALA A 5 -9.60 -1.70 26.34
CA ALA A 5 -9.24 -3.11 26.36
C ALA A 5 -10.30 -3.97 27.04
N VAL A 6 -10.50 -5.17 26.52
CA VAL A 6 -11.40 -6.20 27.06
C VAL A 6 -10.61 -7.43 27.46
N ALA A 7 -11.05 -8.08 28.53
CA ALA A 7 -10.44 -9.31 29.02
C ALA A 7 -10.40 -10.38 27.93
N HIS A 8 -9.23 -10.96 27.68
CA HIS A 8 -9.05 -12.08 26.75
C HIS A 8 -8.92 -13.40 27.53
N TYR A 9 -9.94 -13.73 28.30
CA TYR A 9 -10.05 -14.96 29.07
C TYR A 9 -11.52 -15.30 29.34
N SER A 10 -11.81 -16.56 29.64
CA SER A 10 -13.18 -17.01 29.88
C SER A 10 -13.67 -16.61 31.28
N ASN A 11 -14.98 -16.49 31.45
CA ASN A 11 -15.59 -16.15 32.74
C ASN A 11 -15.33 -17.24 33.79
N GLU A 12 -15.21 -18.50 33.37
CA GLU A 12 -14.89 -19.62 34.25
C GLU A 12 -13.46 -19.49 34.80
N LEU A 13 -12.52 -19.08 33.95
CA LEU A 13 -11.13 -18.84 34.34
C LEU A 13 -11.01 -17.63 35.28
N ALA A 14 -11.85 -16.61 35.07
CA ALA A 14 -11.96 -15.47 35.98
C ALA A 14 -12.49 -15.89 37.36
N ALA A 15 -13.45 -16.82 37.39
CA ALA A 15 -14.08 -17.32 38.60
C ALA A 15 -13.17 -18.24 39.42
N SER A 16 -12.29 -19.03 38.78
CA SER A 16 -11.31 -19.87 39.48
C SER A 16 -10.15 -19.07 40.09
N GLY A 17 -9.98 -17.80 39.68
CA GLY A 17 -8.91 -16.93 40.15
C GLY A 17 -7.56 -17.21 39.48
N PHE A 18 -6.70 -16.19 39.41
CA PHE A 18 -5.36 -16.30 38.83
C PHE A 18 -4.29 -16.38 39.91
N THR A 19 -3.31 -17.27 39.72
CA THR A 19 -2.20 -17.43 40.66
C THR A 19 -1.19 -16.29 40.56
N VAL A 20 -0.44 -16.07 41.64
CA VAL A 20 0.60 -15.04 41.71
C VAL A 20 1.63 -15.25 40.58
N GLY A 21 1.96 -14.17 39.89
CA GLY A 21 2.90 -14.15 38.76
C GLY A 21 2.27 -14.44 37.40
N VAL A 22 1.00 -14.85 37.34
CA VAL A 22 0.30 -15.04 36.07
C VAL A 22 0.14 -13.71 35.34
N ARG A 23 0.42 -13.74 34.03
CA ARG A 23 0.20 -12.65 33.08
C ARG A 23 -1.07 -12.97 32.28
N VAL A 24 -2.07 -12.12 32.42
CA VAL A 24 -3.39 -12.27 31.80
C VAL A 24 -3.53 -11.25 30.67
N PRO A 25 -3.58 -11.67 29.40
CA PRO A 25 -3.68 -10.74 28.28
C PRO A 25 -5.07 -10.12 28.15
N TYR A 26 -5.10 -8.91 27.61
CA TYR A 26 -6.31 -8.20 27.20
C TYR A 26 -6.25 -7.94 25.69
N ASN A 27 -7.41 -7.95 25.05
CA ASN A 27 -7.55 -7.54 23.66
C ASN A 27 -7.96 -6.07 23.61
N CYS A 28 -7.28 -5.30 22.76
CA CYS A 28 -7.72 -3.94 22.48
C CYS A 28 -9.09 -3.93 21.80
N THR A 29 -9.93 -2.96 22.15
CA THR A 29 -11.21 -2.72 21.48
C THR A 29 -10.98 -2.24 20.04
N VAL A 30 -12.02 -2.31 19.22
CA VAL A 30 -11.98 -1.85 17.82
C VAL A 30 -11.38 -0.44 17.71
N GLY A 31 -10.53 -0.21 16.70
CA GLY A 31 -9.82 1.06 16.49
C GLY A 31 -8.57 1.26 17.36
N HIS A 32 -8.24 0.29 18.22
CA HIS A 32 -7.06 0.36 19.09
C HIS A 32 -6.14 -0.84 18.89
N GLY A 33 -4.84 -0.61 19.07
CA GLY A 33 -3.79 -1.61 19.02
C GLY A 33 -2.81 -1.41 20.17
N GLY A 34 -2.07 -2.47 20.49
CA GLY A 34 -1.10 -2.52 21.57
C GLY A 34 -1.07 -3.88 22.23
N GLU A 35 -0.30 -3.95 23.31
CA GLU A 35 -0.28 -5.09 24.23
C GLU A 35 -0.67 -4.57 25.61
N VAL A 36 -1.59 -5.28 26.25
CA VAL A 36 -2.05 -5.00 27.61
C VAL A 36 -2.10 -6.32 28.35
N VAL A 37 -1.49 -6.35 29.52
CA VAL A 37 -1.49 -7.51 30.39
C VAL A 37 -1.75 -7.11 31.84
N ALA A 38 -2.58 -7.88 32.53
CA ALA A 38 -2.71 -7.80 33.98
C ALA A 38 -1.83 -8.86 34.65
N ILE A 39 -1.16 -8.49 35.73
CA ILE A 39 -0.21 -9.36 36.45
C ILE A 39 -0.68 -9.48 37.89
N CYS A 40 -0.91 -10.72 38.33
CA CYS A 40 -1.28 -11.02 39.71
C CYS A 40 -0.04 -10.88 40.62
N GLY A 41 -0.03 -9.85 41.46
CA GLY A 41 1.04 -9.55 42.40
C GLY A 41 1.01 -10.45 43.64
N LYS A 42 2.14 -10.52 44.35
CA LYS A 42 2.31 -11.34 45.56
C LYS A 42 1.34 -10.99 46.69
N HIS A 43 0.78 -9.78 46.68
CA HIS A 43 -0.18 -9.30 47.66
C HIS A 43 -1.64 -9.51 47.24
N GLY A 44 -1.89 -10.29 46.18
CA GLY A 44 -3.25 -10.53 45.66
C GLY A 44 -3.84 -9.33 44.91
N ASN A 45 -3.04 -8.35 44.53
CA ASN A 45 -3.45 -7.20 43.71
C ASN A 45 -3.05 -7.41 42.24
N TYR A 46 -3.83 -6.85 41.31
CA TYR A 46 -3.42 -6.80 39.90
C TYR A 46 -2.67 -5.50 39.61
N SER A 47 -1.56 -5.64 38.90
CA SER A 47 -0.90 -4.52 38.20
C SER A 47 -1.15 -4.66 36.70
N VAL A 48 -1.19 -3.55 35.96
CA VAL A 48 -1.40 -3.56 34.52
C VAL A 48 -0.16 -3.01 33.84
N GLU A 49 0.34 -3.74 32.86
CA GLU A 49 1.43 -3.31 31.98
C GLU A 49 0.90 -3.10 30.56
N GLY A 50 1.47 -2.11 29.86
CA GLY A 50 1.11 -1.79 28.49
C GLY A 50 -0.14 -0.91 28.38
N ARG A 51 -0.58 -0.68 27.15
CA ARG A 51 -1.74 0.16 26.82
C ARG A 51 -2.24 -0.12 25.41
N CYS A 52 -3.54 0.05 25.22
CA CYS A 52 -4.15 0.16 23.91
C CYS A 52 -4.12 1.62 23.46
N SER A 53 -3.67 1.87 22.24
CA SER A 53 -3.62 3.21 21.62
C SER A 53 -4.38 3.20 20.31
N ILE A 54 -4.86 4.37 19.88
CA ILE A 54 -5.52 4.53 18.58
C ILE A 54 -4.60 4.04 17.46
N ILE A 55 -5.18 3.30 16.53
CA ILE A 55 -4.51 2.83 15.30
C ILE A 55 -5.39 3.12 14.10
N CYS A 56 -4.78 3.31 12.93
CA CYS A 56 -5.53 3.51 11.69
C CYS A 56 -5.96 2.20 11.01
N GLY A 57 -5.43 1.06 11.47
CA GLY A 57 -5.60 -0.22 10.79
C GLY A 57 -4.85 -0.28 9.44
N PRO A 58 -5.08 -1.33 8.64
CA PRO A 58 -4.40 -1.49 7.36
C PRO A 58 -4.61 -0.27 6.43
N PRO A 59 -3.58 0.16 5.69
CA PRO A 59 -3.68 1.29 4.77
C PRO A 59 -4.69 1.00 3.66
N LEU A 60 -5.46 2.03 3.30
CA LEU A 60 -6.48 1.96 2.26
C LEU A 60 -5.83 1.73 0.88
N GLY A 61 -6.51 0.97 0.02
CA GLY A 61 -6.13 0.88 -1.39
C GLY A 61 -6.43 2.22 -2.10
N LEU A 62 -5.49 2.67 -2.94
CA LEU A 62 -5.69 3.85 -3.77
C LEU A 62 -5.94 3.44 -5.22
N ASN A 63 -6.71 4.26 -5.95
CA ASN A 63 -6.85 4.06 -7.39
C ASN A 63 -5.48 4.18 -8.06
N HIS A 64 -5.12 3.16 -8.83
CA HIS A 64 -3.85 3.07 -9.55
C HIS A 64 -2.62 3.14 -8.65
N ALA A 65 -2.74 2.73 -7.38
CA ALA A 65 -1.61 2.68 -6.46
C ALA A 65 -1.74 1.55 -5.42
N THR A 66 -0.64 0.88 -5.15
CA THR A 66 -0.54 -0.16 -4.12
C THR A 66 0.32 0.34 -2.95
N PRO A 67 -0.11 0.18 -1.68
CA PRO A 67 0.68 0.56 -0.53
C PRO A 67 1.96 -0.28 -0.44
N LEU A 68 3.08 0.38 -0.16
CA LEU A 68 4.35 -0.26 0.16
C LEU A 68 4.31 -0.64 1.64
N LEU A 69 3.82 -1.85 1.92
CA LEU A 69 3.67 -2.31 3.28
C LEU A 69 5.05 -2.58 3.92
N PRO A 70 5.23 -2.22 5.19
CA PRO A 70 6.40 -2.64 5.95
C PRO A 70 6.48 -4.17 6.02
N THR A 71 7.66 -4.67 6.35
CA THR A 71 7.86 -6.10 6.58
C THR A 71 6.94 -6.61 7.70
N ARG A 72 6.66 -7.92 7.70
CA ARG A 72 5.85 -8.55 8.75
C ARG A 72 6.39 -8.31 10.16
N ALA A 73 7.71 -8.12 10.30
CA ALA A 73 8.36 -7.80 11.57
C ALA A 73 8.03 -6.37 12.04
N GLU A 74 8.16 -5.38 11.16
CA GLU A 74 7.84 -3.97 11.43
C GLU A 74 6.35 -3.77 11.72
N MET A 75 5.49 -4.49 10.99
CA MET A 75 4.04 -4.53 11.22
C MET A 75 3.67 -4.98 12.63
N LYS A 76 4.39 -5.99 13.16
CA LYS A 76 4.14 -6.56 14.50
C LYS A 76 4.49 -5.56 15.61
N LEU A 77 5.47 -4.68 15.36
CA LEU A 77 5.92 -3.65 16.30
C LEU A 77 5.02 -2.41 16.30
N HIS A 78 4.63 -1.93 15.13
CA HIS A 78 3.99 -0.61 15.02
C HIS A 78 2.48 -0.66 14.86
N GLN A 79 1.89 -1.80 14.47
CA GLN A 79 0.43 -2.03 14.42
C GLN A 79 -0.42 -0.88 13.84
N TRP A 80 0.10 -0.12 12.87
CA TRP A 80 -0.60 1.04 12.29
C TRP A 80 -0.87 2.18 13.29
N ALA A 81 0.04 2.40 14.22
CA ALA A 81 -0.07 3.46 15.22
C ALA A 81 -0.08 4.87 14.61
N VAL A 82 -0.68 5.80 15.35
CA VAL A 82 -0.66 7.24 15.04
C VAL A 82 0.76 7.72 14.73
N GLY A 83 0.90 8.51 13.67
CA GLY A 83 2.17 9.03 13.15
C GLY A 83 2.91 8.09 12.21
N MET A 84 2.45 6.85 12.03
CA MET A 84 3.01 5.94 11.03
C MET A 84 2.76 6.46 9.62
N ARG A 85 3.75 6.28 8.74
CA ARG A 85 3.73 6.73 7.36
C ARG A 85 3.80 5.55 6.39
N VAL A 86 2.95 5.57 5.36
CA VAL A 86 2.91 4.55 4.30
C VAL A 86 3.06 5.24 2.95
N ALA A 87 4.09 4.86 2.20
CA ALA A 87 4.27 5.28 0.82
C ALA A 87 3.52 4.35 -0.14
N TYR A 88 3.09 4.87 -1.27
CA TYR A 88 2.40 4.11 -2.31
C TYR A 88 3.22 4.04 -3.59
N LYS A 89 3.12 2.91 -4.27
CA LYS A 89 3.67 2.72 -5.62
C LYS A 89 2.53 2.81 -6.63
N CYS A 90 2.66 3.75 -7.58
CA CYS A 90 1.70 3.84 -8.68
C CYS A 90 1.80 2.63 -9.62
N ASP A 91 0.66 2.25 -10.18
CA ASP A 91 0.55 1.21 -11.20
C ASP A 91 1.26 1.63 -12.50
N PRO A 92 1.65 0.67 -13.36
CA PRO A 92 2.21 0.98 -14.68
C PRO A 92 1.33 1.95 -15.48
N GLY A 93 1.95 2.96 -16.10
CA GLY A 93 1.24 4.01 -16.85
C GLY A 93 0.77 5.19 -15.98
N PHE A 94 0.98 5.13 -14.66
CA PHE A 94 0.71 6.23 -13.74
C PHE A 94 2.00 6.72 -13.09
N THR A 95 2.05 8.01 -12.77
CA THR A 95 3.16 8.62 -12.04
C THR A 95 2.64 9.47 -10.90
N GLY A 96 3.32 9.41 -9.77
CA GLY A 96 2.97 10.09 -8.53
C GLY A 96 3.80 9.51 -7.39
N GLN A 97 3.68 10.13 -6.22
CA GLN A 97 4.28 9.64 -4.97
C GLN A 97 3.29 9.86 -3.82
N PRO A 98 2.17 9.13 -3.77
CA PRO A 98 1.21 9.31 -2.69
C PRO A 98 1.79 8.79 -1.38
N ILE A 99 1.57 9.55 -0.30
CA ILE A 99 1.95 9.17 1.05
C ILE A 99 0.73 9.36 1.95
N ALA A 100 0.47 8.36 2.80
CA ALA A 100 -0.53 8.44 3.86
C ALA A 100 0.15 8.47 5.22
N ASP A 101 -0.34 9.35 6.10
CA ASP A 101 0.04 9.41 7.51
C ASP A 101 -1.15 8.93 8.35
N CYS A 102 -0.88 8.14 9.40
CA CYS A 102 -1.92 7.76 10.35
C CYS A 102 -2.21 8.94 11.29
N GLY A 103 -3.38 9.56 11.14
CA GLY A 103 -3.84 10.70 11.91
C GLY A 103 -4.14 10.35 13.37
N GLY A 104 -4.16 11.38 14.23
CA GLY A 104 -4.46 11.23 15.66
C GLY A 104 -5.90 10.79 15.97
N ASP A 105 -6.77 10.85 14.97
CA ASP A 105 -8.16 10.40 14.99
C ASP A 105 -8.33 8.94 14.56
N GLY A 106 -7.26 8.26 14.18
CA GLY A 106 -7.30 6.88 13.70
C GLY A 106 -7.72 6.75 12.23
N TYR A 107 -7.60 7.82 11.44
CA TYR A 107 -7.83 7.78 9.99
C TYR A 107 -6.53 8.03 9.21
N TRP A 108 -6.42 7.40 8.04
CA TRP A 108 -5.32 7.65 7.12
C TRP A 108 -5.53 8.97 6.38
N GLU A 109 -4.53 9.85 6.44
CA GLU A 109 -4.58 11.16 5.81
C GLU A 109 -3.53 11.29 4.71
N PHE A 110 -3.95 11.75 3.52
CA PHE A 110 -3.08 11.98 2.37
C PHE A 110 -2.63 13.44 2.35
N ARG A 111 -1.70 13.81 3.23
CA ARG A 111 -1.24 15.21 3.35
C ARG A 111 0.05 15.51 2.60
N GLN A 112 0.81 14.48 2.25
CA GLN A 112 2.12 14.62 1.62
C GLN A 112 2.17 13.74 0.36
N GLY A 113 2.66 14.28 -0.75
CA GLY A 113 2.81 13.52 -2.00
C GLY A 113 1.89 13.93 -3.14
N THR A 114 2.21 13.45 -4.34
CA THR A 114 1.41 13.67 -5.55
C THR A 114 0.53 12.45 -5.81
N PRO A 115 -0.77 12.65 -6.14
CA PRO A 115 -1.64 11.53 -6.49
C PRO A 115 -1.10 10.83 -7.74
N CYS A 116 -1.43 9.55 -7.90
CA CYS A 116 -1.10 8.81 -9.12
C CYS A 116 -1.93 9.35 -10.28
N THR A 117 -1.28 10.05 -11.21
CA THR A 117 -1.92 10.57 -12.42
C THR A 117 -1.44 9.79 -13.62
N TYR A 118 -2.35 9.52 -14.56
CA TYR A 118 -1.99 8.86 -15.81
C TYR A 118 -0.93 9.67 -16.57
N ARG A 119 0.12 8.98 -17.01
CA ARG A 119 1.21 9.56 -17.78
C ARG A 119 1.47 8.72 -19.03
N GLY A 120 0.70 9.00 -20.07
CA GLY A 120 0.94 8.47 -21.41
C GLY A 120 1.98 9.25 -22.21
N CYS A 121 2.53 8.63 -23.25
CA CYS A 121 3.48 9.25 -24.18
C CYS A 121 2.82 10.14 -25.26
N GLY A 122 1.50 10.33 -25.19
CA GLY A 122 0.71 10.97 -26.24
C GLY A 122 0.55 10.08 -27.47
N ALA A 123 0.07 10.65 -28.58
CA ALA A 123 -0.21 9.89 -29.79
C ALA A 123 1.09 9.47 -30.50
N LEU A 124 1.26 8.16 -30.73
CA LEU A 124 2.43 7.59 -31.44
C LEU A 124 2.71 8.29 -32.77
N ARG A 125 1.66 8.65 -33.53
CA ARG A 125 1.76 9.42 -34.78
C ARG A 125 2.54 10.73 -34.65
N HIS A 126 2.44 11.44 -33.54
CA HIS A 126 3.17 12.70 -33.34
C HIS A 126 4.66 12.44 -33.11
N PHE A 127 4.97 11.37 -32.37
CA PHE A 127 6.35 10.92 -32.20
C PHE A 127 6.97 10.51 -33.55
N LEU A 128 6.27 9.71 -34.35
CA LEU A 128 6.73 9.29 -35.67
C LEU A 128 6.90 10.48 -36.62
N ALA A 129 5.94 11.39 -36.67
CA ALA A 129 6.04 12.61 -37.49
C ALA A 129 7.23 13.49 -37.08
N LYS A 130 7.52 13.62 -35.78
CA LYS A 130 8.66 14.39 -35.28
C LYS A 130 10.00 13.74 -35.58
N ARG A 131 10.09 12.40 -35.55
CA ARG A 131 11.35 11.66 -35.71
C ARG A 131 11.67 11.32 -37.17
N LEU A 132 10.67 10.98 -37.97
CA LEU A 132 10.81 10.50 -39.35
C LEU A 132 10.30 11.52 -40.39
N GLY A 133 9.72 12.64 -39.94
CA GLY A 133 9.12 13.66 -40.81
C GLY A 133 7.64 13.42 -41.11
N LEU A 134 6.99 14.38 -41.76
CA LEU A 134 5.54 14.32 -42.06
C LEU A 134 5.17 13.13 -42.98
N ALA A 135 6.12 12.67 -43.79
CA ALA A 135 5.97 11.51 -44.68
C ALA A 135 6.32 10.17 -44.01
N TRP A 136 6.35 10.08 -42.67
CA TRP A 136 6.73 8.86 -41.95
C TRP A 136 5.95 7.61 -42.37
N ARG A 137 4.71 7.77 -42.86
CA ARG A 137 3.86 6.67 -43.37
C ARG A 137 4.42 6.00 -44.63
N GLU A 138 5.31 6.66 -45.36
CA GLU A 138 6.04 6.12 -46.51
C GLU A 138 7.28 5.33 -46.08
N ILE A 139 7.68 5.44 -44.80
CA ILE A 139 8.89 4.82 -44.25
C ILE A 139 8.51 3.62 -43.40
N VAL A 140 7.49 3.77 -42.53
CA VAL A 140 7.00 2.73 -41.64
C VAL A 140 5.49 2.65 -41.67
N ARG A 141 4.96 1.43 -41.55
CA ARG A 141 3.53 1.14 -41.41
C ARG A 141 3.31 0.29 -40.15
N GLU A 142 2.13 0.41 -39.56
CA GLU A 142 1.73 -0.49 -38.47
C GLU A 142 1.66 -1.93 -38.98
N ASP A 143 2.31 -2.83 -38.26
CA ASP A 143 2.32 -4.25 -38.57
C ASP A 143 1.26 -4.95 -37.71
N VAL A 144 0.10 -5.20 -38.31
CA VAL A 144 -1.02 -5.88 -37.67
C VAL A 144 -0.78 -7.39 -37.48
N ALA A 145 0.32 -7.95 -38.01
CA ALA A 145 0.63 -9.37 -37.85
C ALA A 145 1.11 -9.73 -36.43
N PHE A 146 1.68 -8.78 -35.70
CA PHE A 146 2.12 -8.96 -34.31
C PHE A 146 1.15 -8.29 -33.34
N ASN A 147 -0.09 -8.75 -33.33
CA ASN A 147 -1.07 -8.37 -32.31
C ASN A 147 -0.79 -9.17 -31.04
N VAL A 148 0.30 -8.85 -30.35
CA VAL A 148 0.57 -9.41 -29.02
C VAL A 148 -0.40 -8.69 -28.09
N THR A 149 -1.41 -9.42 -27.61
CA THR A 149 -2.12 -9.06 -26.39
C THR A 149 -1.40 -9.77 -25.24
N PRO A 150 -0.43 -9.13 -24.56
CA PRO A 150 0.00 -9.63 -23.28
C PRO A 150 -0.98 -9.09 -22.24
N ASP A 151 -1.61 -9.99 -21.51
CA ASP A 151 -2.51 -9.68 -20.42
C ASP A 151 -1.91 -8.60 -19.48
N GLY A 152 -2.37 -7.36 -19.61
CA GLY A 152 -2.04 -6.25 -18.72
C GLY A 152 -1.03 -5.22 -19.25
N TYR A 153 -1.53 -4.00 -19.43
CA TYR A 153 -0.78 -2.72 -19.41
C TYR A 153 0.32 -2.45 -20.46
N GLN A 154 0.57 -3.33 -21.44
CA GLN A 154 1.52 -3.05 -22.52
C GLN A 154 0.85 -3.15 -23.90
N ASP A 155 0.39 -2.00 -24.42
CA ASP A 155 0.03 -1.86 -25.83
C ASP A 155 1.31 -1.86 -26.68
N VAL A 156 1.75 -3.04 -27.12
CA VAL A 156 2.89 -3.16 -28.03
C VAL A 156 2.40 -2.86 -29.45
N VAL A 157 2.91 -1.78 -30.06
CA VAL A 157 2.66 -1.46 -31.47
C VAL A 157 3.85 -1.92 -32.29
N ALA A 158 3.67 -2.93 -33.14
CA ALA A 158 4.67 -3.35 -34.11
C ALA A 158 4.65 -2.42 -35.33
N LEU A 159 5.84 -2.01 -35.79
CA LEU A 159 6.01 -1.21 -37.01
C LEU A 159 6.88 -1.97 -38.00
N ALA A 160 6.43 -2.10 -39.24
CA ALA A 160 7.20 -2.67 -40.33
C ALA A 160 7.68 -1.55 -41.27
N CYS A 161 8.92 -1.65 -41.74
CA CYS A 161 9.42 -0.76 -42.80
C CYS A 161 8.62 -0.98 -44.08
N GLN A 162 8.31 0.11 -44.78
CA GLN A 162 7.75 -0.02 -46.13
C GLN A 162 8.80 -0.58 -47.10
N PRO A 163 8.38 -1.43 -48.06
CA PRO A 163 9.26 -1.91 -49.11
C PRO A 163 9.89 -0.73 -49.86
N GLY A 164 11.22 -0.64 -49.87
CA GLY A 164 11.96 0.44 -50.55
C GLY A 164 12.42 1.59 -49.66
N ALA A 165 12.02 1.67 -48.39
CA ALA A 165 12.40 2.73 -47.44
C ALA A 165 13.88 2.68 -46.96
N GLY A 166 14.75 1.95 -47.67
CA GLY A 166 16.16 1.73 -47.36
C GLY A 166 17.13 2.20 -48.46
N ARG A 167 16.75 3.19 -49.29
CA ARG A 167 17.68 3.80 -50.28
C ARG A 167 17.96 5.26 -49.96
N GLY A 168 19.06 5.49 -49.24
CA GLY A 168 19.92 6.67 -49.40
C GLY A 168 20.08 7.60 -48.19
N ARG A 169 21.30 7.64 -47.63
CA ARG A 169 22.30 8.68 -47.91
C ARG A 169 23.71 8.16 -47.60
N GLY A 170 24.55 8.12 -48.63
CA GLY A 170 25.99 8.31 -48.50
C GLY A 170 26.31 9.80 -48.50
#